data_AF-A0A1J3CTI9-F1
#
_entry.id   AF-A0A1J3CTI9-F1
#
_cell.length_a   1.000
_cell.length_b   1.000
_cell.length_c   1.000
_cell.angle_alpha   90.00
_cell.angle_beta   90.00
_cell.angle_gamma   90.00
#
_symmetry.space_group_name_H-M   'P 1'
#
loop_
_entity.id
_entity.type
_entity.pdbx_description
1 polymer ?
#
loop_
_entity_poly.entity_id
_entity_poly.type
_entity_poly.pdbx_seq_one_letter_code
_entity_poly.pdbx_strand_id
1 'polypeptide(L)'
;SYHWLLKVWLSLMKCSPQTIVTDRCKPLEAAVSQVFPRSLHRFSLTHIMRKIPEKLGGLHNYDGVRKAFTKAVYDTLKVVEFE
;
A
#
# COMPACT_ATOMS: atom_id res chain seq x y z
N SER A 1 12.68 -12.69 -10.61
CA SER A 1 12.64 -11.22 -10.81
C SER A 1 11.20 -10.75 -10.89
N TYR A 2 10.81 -9.71 -10.15
CA TYR A 2 9.45 -9.15 -10.21
C TYR A 2 9.06 -8.72 -11.63
N HIS A 3 9.99 -8.11 -12.35
CA HIS A 3 9.79 -7.68 -13.73
C HIS A 3 9.34 -8.80 -14.66
N TRP A 4 10.05 -9.93 -14.61
CA TRP A 4 9.73 -11.10 -15.42
C TRP A 4 8.34 -11.66 -15.06
N LEU A 5 8.06 -11.81 -13.76
CA LEU A 5 6.80 -12.33 -13.29
C LEU A 5 5.61 -11.47 -13.75
N LEU A 6 5.71 -10.14 -13.59
CA LEU A 6 4.64 -9.22 -13.99
C LEU A 6 4.45 -9.21 -15.52
N LYS A 7 5.53 -9.31 -16.32
CA LYS A 7 5.44 -9.43 -17.79
C LYS A 7 4.74 -10.72 -18.22
N VAL A 8 5.11 -11.86 -17.61
CA VAL A 8 4.46 -13.15 -17.89
C VAL A 8 2.99 -13.09 -17.52
N TRP A 9 2.67 -12.56 -16.33
CA TRP A 9 1.29 -12.38 -15.90
C TRP A 9 0.49 -11.53 -16.91
N LEU A 10 1.02 -10.39 -17.35
CA LEU A 10 0.37 -9.53 -18.34
C LEU A 10 0.16 -10.25 -19.68
N SER A 11 1.12 -11.06 -20.13
CA SER A 11 0.97 -11.84 -21.37
C SER A 11 -0.14 -12.89 -21.30
N LEU A 12 -0.35 -13.49 -20.11
CA LEU A 12 -1.38 -14.50 -19.90
C LEU A 12 -2.77 -13.87 -19.75
N MET A 13 -2.86 -12.79 -18.97
CA MET A 13 -4.14 -12.14 -18.66
C MET A 13 -4.62 -11.22 -19.80
N LYS A 14 -3.70 -10.73 -20.64
CA LYS A 14 -3.96 -9.80 -21.76
C LYS A 14 -4.69 -8.51 -21.35
N CYS A 15 -4.76 -8.22 -20.06
CA CYS A 15 -5.36 -7.00 -19.51
C CYS A 15 -4.46 -6.44 -18.41
N SER A 16 -4.49 -5.12 -18.26
CA SER A 16 -3.82 -4.42 -17.16
C SER A 16 -4.83 -4.19 -16.04
N PRO A 17 -4.49 -4.52 -14.78
CA PRO A 17 -5.35 -4.16 -13.65
C PRO A 17 -5.47 -2.64 -13.56
N GLN A 18 -6.61 -2.13 -13.10
CA GLN A 18 -6.74 -0.69 -12.83
C GLN A 18 -5.95 -0.27 -11.58
N THR A 19 -5.93 -1.14 -10.57
CA THR A 19 -5.24 -0.91 -9.30
C THR A 19 -4.40 -2.13 -8.92
N ILE A 20 -3.18 -1.89 -8.47
CA ILE A 20 -2.28 -2.91 -7.94
C ILE A 20 -2.02 -2.57 -6.49
N VAL A 21 -2.25 -3.52 -5.58
CA VAL A 21 -2.00 -3.36 -4.14
C VAL A 21 -0.87 -4.28 -3.73
N THR A 22 0.23 -3.72 -3.22
CA THR A 22 1.37 -4.50 -2.75
C THR A 22 1.92 -3.97 -1.44
N ASP A 23 2.79 -4.73 -0.79
CA ASP A 23 3.61 -4.22 0.29
C ASP A 23 4.65 -3.22 -0.25
N ARG A 24 5.23 -2.39 0.64
CA ARG A 24 6.31 -1.46 0.29
C ARG A 24 7.59 -2.22 -0.03
N CYS A 25 7.96 -2.26 -1.31
CA CYS A 25 9.16 -2.93 -1.80
C CYS A 25 9.67 -2.19 -3.04
N LYS A 26 10.80 -1.46 -2.93
CA LYS A 26 11.32 -0.61 -4.03
C LYS A 26 11.54 -1.38 -5.35
N PRO A 27 12.11 -2.60 -5.34
CA PRO A 27 12.24 -3.38 -6.58
C PRO A 27 10.89 -3.77 -7.21
N LEU A 28 9.87 -4.04 -6.40
CA LEU A 28 8.52 -4.36 -6.88
C LEU A 28 7.82 -3.12 -7.42
N GLU A 29 7.95 -1.98 -6.74
CA GLU A 29 7.42 -0.69 -7.19
C GLU A 29 8.00 -0.29 -8.55
N ALA A 30 9.32 -0.41 -8.73
CA ALA A 30 9.96 -0.18 -10.01
C ALA A 30 9.49 -1.16 -11.10
N ALA A 31 9.16 -2.40 -10.73
CA ALA A 31 8.62 -3.37 -11.67
C ALA A 31 7.17 -3.06 -12.07
N VAL A 32 6.35 -2.64 -11.11
CA VAL A 32 4.97 -2.25 -11.34
C VAL A 32 4.91 -1.01 -12.23
N SER A 33 5.72 0.02 -11.96
CA SER A 33 5.72 1.25 -12.75
C SER A 33 6.16 1.03 -14.20
N GLN A 34 7.08 0.10 -14.44
CA GLN A 34 7.54 -0.23 -15.79
C GLN A 34 6.57 -1.15 -16.55
N VAL A 35 5.97 -2.14 -15.89
CA VAL A 35 5.07 -3.10 -16.56
C VAL A 35 3.63 -2.59 -16.68
N PHE A 36 3.17 -1.79 -15.71
CA PHE A 36 1.80 -1.29 -15.64
C PHE A 36 1.76 0.23 -15.41
N PRO A 37 2.28 1.06 -16.34
CA PRO A 37 2.44 2.50 -16.15
C PRO A 37 1.12 3.27 -15.97
N ARG A 38 -0.03 2.67 -16.32
CA ARG A 38 -1.36 3.26 -16.17
C ARG A 38 -2.13 2.76 -14.94
N SER A 39 -1.61 1.75 -14.25
CA SER A 39 -2.26 1.21 -13.05
C SER A 39 -1.99 2.12 -11.85
N LEU A 40 -3.00 2.29 -11.01
CA LEU A 40 -2.83 2.92 -9.70
C LEU A 40 -2.10 1.95 -8.78
N HIS A 41 -0.86 2.26 -8.42
CA HIS A 41 -0.11 1.47 -7.43
C HIS A 41 -0.40 2.00 -6.02
N ARG A 42 -0.97 1.14 -5.18
CA ARG A 42 -1.32 1.44 -3.79
C ARG A 42 -0.59 0.47 -2.85
N PHE A 43 -0.37 0.91 -1.61
CA PHE A 43 0.22 0.07 -0.59
C PHE A 43 -0.86 -0.66 0.23
N SER A 44 -0.53 -1.90 0.60
CA SER A 44 -1.39 -2.74 1.45
C SER A 44 -1.65 -2.06 2.79
N LEU A 45 -2.92 -1.74 3.02
CA LEU A 45 -3.38 -1.13 4.26
C LEU A 45 -3.06 -2.03 5.47
N THR A 46 -3.32 -3.32 5.34
CA THR A 46 -3.03 -4.32 6.38
C THR A 46 -1.54 -4.31 6.76
N HIS A 47 -0.65 -4.21 5.77
CA HIS A 47 0.78 -4.16 6.03
C HIS A 47 1.19 -2.83 6.68
N ILE A 48 0.59 -1.71 6.27
CA ILE A 48 0.79 -0.41 6.92
C ILE A 48 0.37 -0.50 8.39
N MET A 49 -0.83 -0.99 8.67
CA MET A 49 -1.36 -1.13 10.03
C MET A 49 -0.50 -2.04 10.91
N ARG A 50 0.08 -3.10 10.34
CA ARG A 50 1.04 -3.97 11.04
C ARG A 50 2.37 -3.27 11.34
N LYS A 51 2.87 -2.42 10.44
CA LYS A 51 4.14 -1.71 10.62
C LYS A 51 4.07 -0.60 11.67
N ILE A 52 2.90 -0.06 11.96
CA ILE A 52 2.70 1.01 12.96
C ILE A 52 3.22 0.59 14.35
N PRO A 53 2.75 -0.51 14.98
CA PRO A 53 3.31 -0.98 16.25
C PRO A 53 4.81 -1.26 16.18
N GLU A 54 5.28 -1.88 15.10
CA GLU A 54 6.71 -2.23 14.94
C GLU A 54 7.62 -0.99 14.92
N LYS A 55 7.13 0.13 14.40
CA LYS A 55 7.91 1.36 14.23
C LYS A 55 7.67 2.40 15.33
N LEU A 56 6.47 2.45 15.87
CA LEU A 56 6.02 3.52 16.76
C LEU A 56 5.65 3.02 18.17
N GLY A 57 5.66 1.70 18.40
CA GLY A 57 5.23 1.08 19.66
C GLY A 57 6.00 1.55 20.91
N GLY A 58 7.24 2.02 20.73
CA GLY A 58 8.07 2.56 21.83
C GLY A 58 7.84 4.03 22.16
N LEU A 59 6.94 4.73 21.46
CA LEU A 59 6.67 6.14 21.74
C LEU A 59 5.82 6.30 23.01
N HIS A 60 6.13 7.32 23.82
CA HIS A 60 5.39 7.64 25.04
C HIS A 60 3.88 7.82 24.80
N ASN A 61 3.48 8.31 23.62
CA ASN A 61 2.07 8.48 23.23
C ASN A 61 1.61 7.46 22.15
N TYR A 62 2.19 6.25 22.12
CA TYR A 62 1.84 5.25 21.11
C TYR A 62 0.34 4.93 21.07
N ASP A 63 -0.32 4.85 22.22
CA ASP A 63 -1.76 4.59 22.31
C ASP A 63 -2.60 5.67 21.63
N GLY A 64 -2.23 6.94 21.81
CA GLY A 64 -2.88 8.07 21.12
C GLY A 64 -2.66 8.00 19.61
N VAL A 65 -1.43 7.72 19.18
CA VAL A 65 -1.08 7.56 17.76
C VAL A 65 -1.85 6.39 17.13
N ARG A 66 -1.88 5.23 17.79
CA ARG A 66 -2.63 4.05 17.32
C ARG A 66 -4.11 4.36 17.16
N LYS A 67 -4.73 5.00 18.15
CA LYS A 67 -6.15 5.40 18.08
C LYS A 67 -6.42 6.37 16.93
N ALA A 68 -5.59 7.40 16.77
CA ALA A 68 -5.72 8.36 15.68
C ALA A 68 -5.60 7.69 14.30
N PHE A 69 -4.61 6.79 14.13
CA PHE A 69 -4.44 6.03 12.88
C PHE A 69 -5.61 5.10 12.58
N THR A 70 -6.10 4.34 13.57
CA THR A 70 -7.27 3.47 13.40
C THR A 70 -8.49 4.29 12.98
N LYS A 71 -8.74 5.41 13.65
CA LYS A 71 -9.84 6.31 13.31
C LYS A 71 -9.72 6.84 11.88
N ALA A 72 -8.55 7.36 11.51
CA ALA A 72 -8.31 7.86 10.16
C ALA A 72 -8.44 6.77 9.08
N VAL A 73 -8.10 5.52 9.40
CA VAL A 73 -8.17 4.45 8.39
C VAL A 73 -9.58 3.89 8.22
N TYR A 74 -10.33 3.73 9.32
CA TYR A 74 -11.58 2.97 9.33
C TYR A 74 -12.83 3.81 9.57
N ASP A 75 -12.70 4.98 10.20
CA ASP A 75 -13.84 5.77 10.68
C ASP A 75 -14.01 7.10 9.96
N THR A 76 -13.07 7.49 9.10
CA THR A 76 -13.18 8.70 8.27
C THR A 76 -13.54 8.35 6.84
N LEU A 77 -14.66 8.90 6.37
CA LEU A 77 -15.22 8.65 5.03
C LEU A 77 -15.01 9.83 4.10
N LYS A 78 -14.77 11.02 4.63
CA LYS A 78 -14.61 12.24 3.85
C LYS A 78 -13.17 12.73 3.94
N VAL A 79 -12.65 13.24 2.83
CA VAL A 79 -11.30 13.82 2.75
C VAL A 79 -11.13 14.98 3.74
N VAL A 80 -12.19 15.74 4.04
CA VAL A 80 -12.17 16.83 5.03
C VAL A 80 -11.93 16.36 6.46
N GLU A 81 -12.15 15.07 6.75
CA GLU A 81 -11.94 14.50 8.08
C GLU A 81 -10.47 14.09 8.32
N PHE A 82 -9.62 14.23 7.29
CA PHE A 82 -8.20 13.88 7.30
C PHE A 82 -7.25 15.10 7.48
N GLU A 83 -7.76 16.33 7.44
CA GLU A 83 -7.01 17.59 7.64
C GLU A 83 -7.09 18.09 9.09
#